data_AF-A0A6L6IIG7-F1
#
_entry.id   AF-A0A6L6IIG7-F1
#
_cell.length_a   1.000
_cell.length_b   1.000
_cell.length_c   1.000
_cell.angle_alpha   90.00
_cell.angle_beta   90.00
_cell.angle_gamma   90.00
#
_symmetry.space_group_name_H-M   'P 1'
#
loop_
_entity.id
_entity.type
_entity.pdbx_description
1 polymer ?
#
loop_
_entity_poly.entity_id
_entity_poly.type
_entity_poly.pdbx_seq_one_letter_code
_entity_poly.pdbx_strand_id
1 'polypeptide(L)'
;MTPATIPSKLYRPLAEVKSYVEKMPDGVTLTKLSNKVGVFGSLTKKEKTTLIDFLEQRESILVIQAKPLNGKNLMTFLRHKKFGYPNTIPGYVYPVKKQQAATIPEPIERQEKIMETLSIPTSPEALRKQAERLLKAAEEAEKKRNETDFMNKQLAPIKLEICQAAGKMQRKLDEFIDCMDEMNKAIQKFKDLSA
;
A
#
# COMPACT_ATOMS: atom_id res chain seq x y z
N MET A 1 -15.64 0.60 7.14
CA MET A 1 -14.56 1.55 7.45
C MET A 1 -14.60 2.66 6.41
N THR A 2 -15.05 3.85 6.79
CA THR A 2 -15.02 5.04 5.92
C THR A 2 -13.57 5.27 5.48
N PRO A 3 -13.30 5.52 4.19
CA PRO A 3 -11.95 5.85 3.78
C PRO A 3 -11.51 7.12 4.52
N ALA A 4 -10.33 7.10 5.14
CA ALA A 4 -9.78 8.25 5.84
C ALA A 4 -9.87 9.50 4.93
N THR A 5 -10.72 10.45 5.27
CA THR A 5 -10.91 11.65 4.46
C THR A 5 -9.70 12.56 4.67
N ILE A 6 -8.93 12.80 3.61
CA ILE A 6 -7.83 13.76 3.70
C ILE A 6 -8.35 15.20 3.57
N PRO A 7 -7.69 16.19 4.21
CA PRO A 7 -8.00 17.59 3.99
C PRO A 7 -8.05 17.95 2.52
N SER A 8 -9.00 18.80 2.12
CA SER A 8 -9.24 19.14 0.69
C SER A 8 -8.00 19.66 -0.03
N LYS A 9 -7.18 20.44 0.68
CA LYS A 9 -5.87 20.94 0.21
C LYS A 9 -4.87 19.85 -0.21
N LEU A 10 -5.04 18.62 0.27
CA LEU A 10 -4.13 17.50 -0.01
C LEU A 10 -4.52 16.67 -1.25
N TYR A 11 -5.71 16.87 -1.83
CA TYR A 11 -6.14 16.11 -3.02
C TYR A 11 -5.29 16.39 -4.24
N ARG A 12 -4.94 17.65 -4.49
CA ARG A 12 -4.07 18.01 -5.62
C ARG A 12 -2.65 17.44 -5.47
N PRO A 13 -1.94 17.63 -4.33
CA PRO A 13 -0.66 16.98 -4.12
C PRO A 13 -0.73 15.45 -4.23
N LEU A 14 -1.80 14.83 -3.73
CA LEU A 14 -2.01 13.38 -3.83
C LEU A 14 -2.06 12.91 -5.30
N ALA A 15 -2.86 13.57 -6.13
CA ALA A 15 -3.03 13.20 -7.53
C ALA A 15 -1.71 13.32 -8.32
N GLU A 16 -0.95 14.40 -8.09
CA GLU A 16 0.35 14.60 -8.73
C GLU A 16 1.39 13.58 -8.28
N VAL A 17 1.46 13.28 -6.97
CA VAL A 17 2.35 12.23 -6.44
C VAL A 17 1.99 10.87 -7.05
N LYS A 18 0.71 10.54 -7.15
CA LYS A 18 0.26 9.29 -7.77
C LYS A 18 0.68 9.20 -9.24
N SER A 19 0.40 10.23 -10.04
CA SER A 19 0.78 10.28 -11.45
C SER A 19 2.30 10.20 -11.65
N TYR A 20 3.08 10.83 -10.78
CA TYR A 20 4.53 10.81 -10.86
C TYR A 20 5.12 9.44 -10.48
N VAL A 21 4.66 8.84 -9.38
CA VAL A 21 5.09 7.51 -8.93
C VAL A 21 4.67 6.43 -9.94
N GLU A 22 3.52 6.60 -10.60
CA GLU A 22 3.05 5.68 -11.64
C GLU A 22 3.98 5.63 -12.87
N LYS A 23 4.69 6.72 -13.18
CA LYS A 23 5.65 6.79 -14.29
C LYS A 23 7.03 6.20 -13.94
N MET A 24 7.26 5.88 -12.65
CA MET A 24 8.56 5.47 -12.13
C MET A 24 8.53 3.98 -11.74
N PRO A 25 9.00 3.08 -12.62
CA PRO A 25 8.95 1.63 -12.35
C PRO A 25 9.74 1.24 -11.11
N ASP A 26 10.87 1.90 -10.85
CA ASP A 26 11.74 1.60 -9.71
C ASP A 26 11.27 2.21 -8.37
N GLY A 27 10.27 3.08 -8.42
CA GLY A 27 9.85 3.89 -7.28
C GLY A 27 10.72 5.13 -7.06
N VAL A 28 10.33 5.95 -6.09
CA VAL A 28 10.91 7.28 -5.87
C VAL A 28 11.16 7.51 -4.38
N THR A 29 12.32 8.08 -4.03
CA THR A 29 12.61 8.52 -2.66
C THR A 29 11.87 9.80 -2.30
N LEU A 30 11.52 9.99 -1.02
CA LEU A 30 10.86 11.23 -0.55
C LEU A 30 11.63 12.50 -0.92
N THR A 31 12.97 12.48 -0.88
CA THR A 31 13.82 13.60 -1.28
C THR A 31 13.64 13.93 -2.77
N LYS A 32 13.70 12.91 -3.63
CA LYS A 32 13.52 13.10 -5.08
C LYS A 32 12.09 13.56 -5.40
N LEU A 33 11.10 13.04 -4.68
CA LEU A 33 9.71 13.45 -4.81
C LEU A 33 9.52 14.93 -4.44
N SER A 34 10.07 15.37 -3.31
CA SER A 34 9.99 16.77 -2.86
C SER A 34 10.62 17.76 -3.84
N ASN A 35 11.67 17.33 -4.57
CA ASN A 35 12.33 18.18 -5.56
C ASN A 35 11.64 18.19 -6.93
N LYS A 36 10.93 17.11 -7.28
CA LYS A 36 10.32 16.93 -8.61
C LYS A 36 8.84 17.29 -8.66
N VAL A 37 8.11 17.02 -7.58
CA VAL A 37 6.70 17.38 -7.43
C VAL A 37 6.64 18.63 -6.56
N GLY A 38 6.66 19.79 -7.19
CA GLY A 38 6.72 21.09 -6.49
C GLY A 38 5.58 21.26 -5.47
N VAL A 39 4.39 20.76 -5.78
CA VAL A 39 3.21 20.82 -4.91
C VAL A 39 3.37 19.95 -3.66
N PHE A 40 4.07 18.82 -3.76
CA PHE A 40 4.45 18.01 -2.60
C PHE A 40 5.59 18.69 -1.83
N GLY A 41 6.54 19.32 -2.53
CA GLY A 41 7.64 20.08 -1.94
C GLY A 41 7.16 21.21 -1.02
N SER A 42 6.13 21.95 -1.43
CA SER A 42 5.53 23.07 -0.68
C SER A 42 4.74 22.68 0.57
N LEU A 43 4.45 21.39 0.78
CA LEU A 43 3.72 20.93 1.97
C LEU A 43 4.56 21.01 3.24
N THR A 44 3.89 21.29 4.37
CA THR A 44 4.50 21.21 5.70
C THR A 44 4.86 19.77 6.08
N LYS A 45 5.76 19.60 7.05
CA LYS A 45 6.17 18.26 7.51
C LYS A 45 4.98 17.41 7.99
N LYS A 46 4.01 18.01 8.69
CA LYS A 46 2.78 17.33 9.16
C LYS A 46 1.92 16.86 7.99
N GLU A 47 1.69 17.72 7.01
CA GLU A 47 0.90 17.39 5.80
C GLU A 47 1.55 16.31 4.95
N LYS A 48 2.89 16.33 4.83
CA LYS A 48 3.65 15.26 4.15
C LYS A 48 3.43 13.92 4.83
N THR A 49 3.53 13.87 6.16
CA THR A 49 3.26 12.63 6.92
C THR A 49 1.83 12.17 6.74
N THR A 50 0.84 13.04 6.92
CA THR A 50 -0.58 12.69 6.70
C THR A 50 -0.85 12.17 5.29
N LEU A 51 -0.22 12.75 4.27
CA LEU A 51 -0.36 12.31 2.89
C LEU A 51 0.31 10.96 2.65
N ILE A 52 1.48 10.70 3.25
CA ILE A 52 2.16 9.41 3.16
C ILE A 52 1.38 8.32 3.90
N ASP A 53 0.89 8.60 5.10
CA ASP A 53 0.07 7.66 5.88
C ASP A 53 -1.22 7.33 5.11
N PHE A 54 -1.83 8.32 4.47
CA PHE A 54 -2.98 8.09 3.60
C PHE A 54 -2.62 7.27 2.35
N LEU A 55 -1.46 7.50 1.74
CA LEU A 55 -0.95 6.71 0.63
C LEU A 55 -0.66 5.26 1.04
N GLU A 56 -0.21 5.02 2.27
CA GLU A 56 0.01 3.69 2.84
C GLU A 56 -1.31 2.96 3.09
N GLN A 57 -2.33 3.66 3.58
CA GLN A 57 -3.67 3.11 3.79
C GLN A 57 -4.41 2.78 2.48
N ARG A 58 -4.07 3.47 1.39
CA ARG A 58 -4.70 3.26 0.08
C ARG A 58 -3.87 2.28 -0.76
N GLU A 59 -4.51 1.23 -1.27
CA GLU A 59 -3.83 0.12 -1.96
C GLU A 59 -3.07 0.48 -3.26
N SER A 60 -3.00 1.74 -3.70
CA SER A 60 -2.36 2.10 -4.99
C SER A 60 -0.84 2.30 -4.89
N ILE A 61 -0.30 2.68 -3.74
CA ILE A 61 1.13 3.01 -3.57
C ILE A 61 1.72 2.21 -2.40
N LEU A 62 2.83 1.55 -2.65
CA LEU A 62 3.64 0.84 -1.67
C LEU A 62 4.63 1.82 -1.04
N VAL A 63 4.56 1.95 0.28
CA VAL A 63 5.53 2.70 1.08
C VAL A 63 6.59 1.73 1.59
N ILE A 64 7.81 1.85 1.07
CA ILE A 64 8.92 0.93 1.33
C ILE A 64 10.00 1.66 2.11
N GLN A 65 10.57 1.04 3.15
CA GLN A 65 11.75 1.57 3.85
C GLN A 65 13.00 0.78 3.45
N ALA A 66 14.04 1.49 3.02
CA ALA A 66 15.31 0.90 2.61
C ALA A 66 16.49 1.66 3.24
N LYS A 67 17.55 0.96 3.62
CA LYS A 67 18.75 1.57 4.20
C LYS A 67 19.83 1.68 3.13
N PRO A 68 20.38 2.85 2.83
CA PRO A 68 21.48 2.97 1.87
C PRO A 68 22.70 2.18 2.33
N LEU A 69 23.43 1.54 1.42
CA LEU A 69 24.61 0.71 1.75
C LEU A 69 25.67 1.48 2.56
N ASN A 70 25.86 2.76 2.23
CA ASN A 70 26.87 3.62 2.86
C ASN A 70 26.29 4.62 3.88
N GLY A 71 24.98 4.61 4.14
CA GLY A 71 24.33 5.62 4.96
C GLY A 71 23.62 5.03 6.18
N LYS A 72 23.60 5.80 7.26
CA LYS A 72 22.96 5.38 8.53
C LYS A 72 21.44 5.53 8.51
N ASN A 73 20.92 6.48 7.73
CA ASN A 73 19.51 6.89 7.78
C ASN A 73 18.60 6.05 6.87
N LEU A 74 17.46 5.61 7.41
CA LEU A 74 16.41 4.97 6.62
C LEU A 74 15.84 5.94 5.58
N MET A 75 15.65 5.44 4.36
CA MET A 75 15.02 6.15 3.27
C MET A 75 13.67 5.52 2.94
N THR A 76 12.65 6.36 2.79
CA THR A 76 11.32 5.93 2.35
C THR A 76 11.20 6.07 0.84
N PHE A 77 10.77 4.99 0.21
CA PHE A 77 10.47 4.83 -1.20
C PHE A 77 8.97 4.72 -1.41
N LEU A 78 8.47 5.39 -2.45
CA LEU A 78 7.10 5.29 -2.92
C LEU A 78 7.11 4.59 -4.27
N ARG A 79 6.45 3.43 -4.36
CA ARG A 79 6.37 2.61 -5.59
C ARG A 79 4.92 2.28 -5.90
N HIS A 80 4.54 2.31 -7.18
CA HIS A 80 3.16 1.99 -7.55
C HIS A 80 2.89 0.48 -7.45
N LYS A 81 1.73 0.06 -6.93
CA LYS A 81 1.37 -1.37 -6.76
C LYS A 81 1.41 -2.15 -8.07
N LYS A 82 1.17 -1.48 -9.21
CA LYS A 82 1.28 -2.08 -10.55
C LYS A 82 2.64 -2.72 -10.85
N PHE A 83 3.71 -2.27 -10.18
CA PHE A 83 5.07 -2.78 -10.37
C PHE A 83 5.50 -3.77 -9.27
N GLY A 84 4.60 -4.14 -8.36
CA GLY A 84 4.88 -5.06 -7.26
C GLY A 84 5.91 -4.56 -6.24
N TYR A 85 6.25 -5.42 -5.28
CA TYR A 85 7.36 -5.19 -4.35
C TYR A 85 8.69 -5.48 -5.06
N PRO A 86 9.72 -4.62 -4.91
CA PRO A 86 11.02 -4.87 -5.52
C PRO A 86 11.76 -5.99 -4.76
N ASN A 87 12.33 -6.96 -5.48
CA ASN A 87 13.16 -8.01 -4.85
C ASN A 87 14.49 -7.44 -4.33
N THR A 88 14.99 -6.38 -4.96
CA THR A 88 16.23 -5.70 -4.60
C THR A 88 16.15 -4.24 -5.02
N ILE A 89 16.72 -3.33 -4.23
CA ILE A 89 16.78 -1.90 -4.57
C ILE A 89 18.28 -1.54 -4.79
N PRO A 90 18.70 -1.19 -6.02
CA PRO A 90 20.10 -0.88 -6.31
C PRO A 90 20.66 0.21 -5.39
N GLY A 91 21.73 -0.10 -4.65
CA GLY A 91 22.36 0.83 -3.71
C GLY A 91 21.78 0.84 -2.30
N TYR A 92 20.76 0.01 -2.01
CA TYR A 92 20.07 -0.04 -0.73
C TYR A 92 19.92 -1.48 -0.22
N VAL A 93 20.01 -1.65 1.09
CA VAL A 93 19.63 -2.84 1.83
C VAL A 93 18.11 -2.84 1.99
N TYR A 94 17.45 -3.79 1.33
CA TYR A 94 16.01 -4.05 1.40
C TYR A 94 15.77 -5.57 1.33
N PRO A 95 14.83 -6.13 2.11
CA PRO A 95 14.02 -5.49 3.14
C PRO A 95 14.82 -5.15 4.40
N VAL A 96 14.67 -3.93 4.92
CA VAL A 96 15.17 -3.60 6.26
C VAL A 96 14.23 -4.30 7.23
N LYS A 97 14.71 -5.31 7.96
CA LYS A 97 13.94 -5.93 9.04
C LYS A 97 13.53 -4.81 10.01
N LYS A 98 12.28 -4.34 9.93
CA LYS A 98 11.72 -3.43 10.94
C LYS A 98 11.83 -4.19 12.26
N GLN A 99 12.56 -3.66 13.23
CA GLN A 99 12.35 -4.06 14.63
C GLN A 99 10.99 -3.51 15.07
N GLN A 100 9.94 -4.14 14.58
CA GLN A 100 8.61 -4.17 15.17
C GLN A 100 8.18 -5.63 15.15
N ALA A 101 7.75 -6.09 16.32
CA ALA A 101 7.41 -7.46 16.63
C ALA A 101 6.50 -8.13 15.58
N ALA A 102 6.78 -9.42 15.33
CA ALA A 102 5.89 -10.46 14.80
C ALA A 102 5.38 -10.30 13.33
N THR A 103 6.05 -10.95 12.36
CA THR A 103 5.69 -12.22 11.66
C THR A 103 4.50 -12.18 10.69
N ILE A 104 4.78 -12.31 9.38
CA ILE A 104 4.23 -13.35 8.47
C ILE A 104 5.32 -13.72 7.43
N PRO A 105 5.61 -15.02 7.21
CA PRO A 105 6.61 -15.51 6.23
C PRO A 105 6.01 -15.84 4.85
N GLU A 106 6.75 -15.53 3.78
CA GLU A 106 6.64 -16.13 2.44
C GLU A 106 8.06 -16.11 1.80
N PRO A 107 8.37 -16.96 0.81
CA PRO A 107 8.24 -18.40 0.70
C PRO A 107 9.62 -19.09 0.85
N ILE A 108 9.61 -20.36 1.25
CA ILE A 108 10.83 -21.17 1.41
C ILE A 108 11.34 -21.55 0.01
N GLU A 109 12.28 -20.77 -0.54
CA GLU A 109 13.25 -21.32 -1.48
C GLU A 109 14.23 -22.18 -0.71
N ARG A 110 14.33 -23.45 -1.11
CA ARG A 110 15.34 -24.38 -0.62
C ARG A 110 16.73 -23.82 -0.92
N GLN A 111 17.41 -23.32 0.10
CA GLN A 111 18.86 -23.25 0.10
C GLN A 111 19.37 -24.11 1.24
N GLU A 112 19.80 -25.31 0.87
CA GLU A 112 20.74 -26.10 1.65
C GLU A 112 22.01 -25.25 1.84
N LYS A 113 22.36 -24.90 3.08
CA LYS A 113 23.76 -24.83 3.55
C LYS A 113 23.85 -24.59 5.07
N ILE A 114 24.42 -25.62 5.70
CA ILE A 114 25.45 -25.62 6.75
C ILE A 114 25.02 -25.08 8.12
N MET A 115 24.95 -26.05 9.05
CA MET A 115 24.99 -25.90 10.50
C MET A 115 26.02 -24.83 10.93
N GLU A 116 25.54 -23.66 11.32
CA GLU A 116 26.27 -22.81 12.27
C GLU A 116 25.76 -23.13 13.68
N THR A 117 26.65 -23.78 14.40
CA THR A 117 26.59 -24.07 15.83
C THR A 117 26.30 -22.80 16.64
N LEU A 118 25.22 -22.78 17.43
CA LEU A 118 25.11 -21.96 18.64
C LEU A 118 24.04 -22.51 19.60
N SER A 119 24.55 -23.03 20.72
CA SER A 119 23.87 -23.35 21.99
C SER A 119 22.76 -24.40 21.96
N ILE A 120 23.18 -25.67 22.04
CA ILE A 120 22.32 -26.75 22.56
C ILE A 120 22.04 -26.40 24.03
N PRO A 121 20.78 -26.24 24.49
CA PRO A 121 20.54 -26.13 25.91
C PRO A 121 21.02 -27.43 26.55
N THR A 122 21.97 -27.30 27.48
CA THR A 122 22.77 -28.39 28.06
C THR A 122 21.96 -29.37 28.94
N SER A 123 20.63 -29.44 28.80
CA SER A 123 19.75 -30.38 29.49
C SER A 123 18.60 -30.89 28.59
N PRO A 124 18.31 -32.21 28.59
CA PRO A 124 17.23 -32.83 27.81
C PRO A 124 15.84 -32.20 28.04
N GLU A 125 15.58 -31.69 29.24
CA GLU A 125 14.30 -31.07 29.61
C GLU A 125 14.10 -29.72 28.90
N ALA A 126 15.16 -28.91 28.81
CA ALA A 126 15.11 -27.62 28.14
C ALA A 126 14.90 -27.76 26.62
N LEU A 127 15.44 -28.83 26.03
CA LEU A 127 15.23 -29.17 24.63
C LEU A 127 13.77 -29.57 24.35
N ARG A 128 13.15 -30.36 25.25
CA ARG A 128 11.72 -30.71 25.18
C ARG A 128 10.82 -29.48 25.26
N LYS A 129 11.10 -28.56 26.19
CA LYS A 129 10.34 -27.32 26.37
C LYS A 129 10.46 -26.36 25.18
N GLN A 130 11.61 -26.35 24.51
CA GLN A 130 11.81 -25.58 23.27
C GLN A 130 11.04 -26.20 22.11
N ALA A 131 11.07 -27.53 21.96
CA ALA A 131 10.31 -28.24 20.93
C ALA A 131 8.79 -28.03 21.09
N GLU A 132 8.26 -28.09 22.31
CA GLU A 132 6.84 -27.87 22.60
C GLU A 132 6.39 -26.43 22.25
N ARG A 133 7.23 -25.43 22.55
CA ARG A 133 6.97 -24.03 22.15
C ARG A 133 6.97 -23.85 20.63
N LEU A 134 7.88 -24.52 19.93
CA LEU A 134 7.94 -24.49 18.48
C LEU A 134 6.70 -25.15 17.85
N LEU A 135 6.26 -26.29 18.37
CA LEU A 135 5.03 -26.96 17.94
C LEU A 135 3.80 -26.07 18.15
N LYS A 136 3.66 -25.48 19.34
CA LYS A 136 2.54 -24.58 19.64
C LYS A 136 2.53 -23.32 18.78
N ALA A 137 3.72 -22.75 18.50
CA ALA A 137 3.85 -21.61 17.61
C ALA A 137 3.51 -21.95 16.15
N ALA A 138 3.84 -23.16 15.69
CA ALA A 138 3.48 -23.64 14.37
C ALA A 138 1.96 -23.82 14.22
N GLU A 139 1.30 -24.40 15.23
CA GLU A 139 -0.15 -24.63 15.25
C GLU A 139 -0.96 -23.31 15.29
N GLU A 140 -0.53 -22.33 16.09
CA GLU A 140 -1.13 -20.99 16.10
C GLU A 140 -0.94 -20.24 14.78
N ALA A 141 0.20 -20.44 14.11
CA ALA A 141 0.47 -19.86 12.80
C ALA A 141 -0.42 -20.50 11.71
N GLU A 142 -0.64 -21.81 11.75
CA GLU A 142 -1.51 -22.52 10.81
C GLU A 142 -2.98 -22.12 10.97
N LYS A 143 -3.44 -21.99 12.23
CA LYS A 143 -4.80 -21.52 12.51
C LYS A 143 -5.04 -20.09 12.00
N LYS A 144 -4.11 -19.17 12.25
CA LYS A 144 -4.19 -17.78 11.75
C LYS A 144 -4.14 -17.71 10.22
N ARG A 145 -3.37 -18.59 9.57
CA ARG A 145 -3.33 -18.66 8.11
C ARG A 145 -4.67 -19.12 7.54
N ASN A 146 -5.28 -20.15 8.12
CA ASN A 146 -6.59 -20.64 7.70
C ASN A 146 -7.71 -19.60 7.91
N GLU A 147 -7.70 -18.87 9.03
CA GLU A 147 -8.63 -17.78 9.29
C GLU A 147 -8.47 -16.63 8.28
N THR A 148 -7.23 -16.26 7.96
CA THR A 148 -6.92 -15.19 6.99
C THR A 148 -7.32 -15.59 5.57
N ASP A 149 -7.07 -16.84 5.16
CA ASP A 149 -7.49 -17.36 3.85
C ASP A 149 -9.01 -17.45 3.73
N PHE A 150 -9.70 -17.85 4.81
CA PHE A 150 -11.16 -17.85 4.85
C PHE A 150 -11.72 -16.43 4.71
N MET A 151 -11.17 -15.46 5.45
CA MET A 151 -11.58 -14.06 5.34
C MET A 151 -11.31 -13.50 3.94
N ASN A 152 -10.17 -13.81 3.32
CA ASN A 152 -9.88 -13.37 1.96
C ASN A 152 -10.84 -13.97 0.93
N LYS A 153 -11.21 -15.25 1.07
CA LYS A 153 -12.22 -15.90 0.20
C LYS A 153 -13.61 -15.28 0.33
N GLN A 154 -14.00 -14.85 1.53
CA GLN A 154 -15.27 -14.17 1.78
C GLN A 154 -15.24 -12.69 1.36
N LEU A 155 -14.10 -12.02 1.52
CA LEU A 155 -13.96 -10.58 1.23
C LEU A 155 -13.78 -10.30 -0.27
N ALA A 156 -13.15 -11.19 -1.02
CA ALA A 156 -12.93 -11.06 -2.46
C ALA A 156 -14.23 -10.85 -3.28
N PRO A 157 -15.31 -11.65 -3.11
CA PRO A 157 -16.56 -11.43 -3.84
C PRO A 157 -17.21 -10.11 -3.46
N ILE A 158 -17.19 -9.72 -2.18
CA ILE A 158 -17.74 -8.45 -1.71
C ILE A 158 -16.98 -7.25 -2.33
N LYS A 159 -15.65 -7.32 -2.40
CA LYS A 159 -14.84 -6.29 -3.07
C LYS A 159 -15.23 -6.15 -4.55
N LEU A 160 -15.45 -7.27 -5.23
CA LEU A 160 -15.86 -7.28 -6.64
C LEU A 160 -17.24 -6.65 -6.81
N GLU A 161 -18.22 -6.99 -5.98
CA GLU A 161 -19.57 -6.41 -6.01
C GLU A 161 -19.56 -4.90 -5.81
N ILE A 162 -18.75 -4.40 -4.87
CA ILE A 162 -18.59 -2.95 -4.64
C ILE A 162 -18.03 -2.27 -5.90
N CYS A 163 -17.01 -2.83 -6.53
CA CYS A 163 -16.44 -2.29 -7.76
C CYS A 163 -17.45 -2.27 -8.91
N GLN A 164 -18.25 -3.34 -9.05
CA GLN A 164 -19.30 -3.40 -10.07
C GLN A 164 -20.42 -2.37 -9.81
N ALA A 165 -20.85 -2.22 -8.56
CA ALA A 165 -21.84 -1.22 -8.17
C ALA A 165 -21.34 0.21 -8.43
N ALA A 166 -20.08 0.50 -8.09
CA ALA A 166 -19.45 1.78 -8.39
C ALA A 166 -19.43 2.08 -9.90
N GLY A 167 -19.06 1.11 -10.73
CA GLY A 167 -19.07 1.26 -12.19
C GLY A 167 -20.48 1.40 -12.79
N LYS A 168 -21.52 0.81 -12.18
CA LYS A 168 -22.92 1.04 -12.57
C LYS A 168 -23.37 2.46 -12.22
N MET A 169 -23.03 2.95 -11.04
CA MET A 169 -23.34 4.30 -10.59
C MET A 169 -22.67 5.36 -11.48
N GLN A 170 -21.41 5.16 -11.85
CA GLN A 170 -20.69 6.10 -12.71
C GLN A 170 -21.35 6.24 -14.08
N ARG A 171 -21.75 5.14 -14.72
CA ARG A 171 -22.51 5.18 -15.98
C ARG A 171 -23.83 5.93 -15.87
N LYS A 172 -24.56 5.75 -14.76
CA LYS A 172 -25.81 6.48 -14.52
C LYS A 172 -25.60 7.97 -14.30
N LEU A 173 -24.46 8.35 -13.70
CA LEU A 173 -24.09 9.75 -13.54
C LEU A 173 -23.67 10.39 -14.86
N ASP A 174 -22.97 9.65 -15.72
CA ASP A 174 -22.63 10.11 -17.08
C ASP A 174 -23.92 10.35 -17.90
N GLU A 175 -24.86 9.39 -17.90
CA GLU A 175 -26.18 9.56 -18.53
C GLU A 175 -26.95 10.77 -17.97
N PHE A 176 -26.85 11.02 -16.66
CA PHE A 176 -27.48 12.18 -16.04
C PHE A 176 -26.85 13.50 -16.49
N ILE A 177 -25.53 13.55 -16.66
CA ILE A 177 -24.82 14.73 -17.20
C ILE A 177 -25.28 15.01 -18.63
N ASP A 178 -25.42 13.99 -19.47
CA ASP A 178 -25.91 14.15 -20.85
C ASP A 178 -27.33 14.73 -20.86
N CYS A 179 -28.23 14.20 -20.04
CA CYS A 179 -29.59 14.74 -19.89
C CYS A 179 -29.60 16.20 -19.38
N MET A 180 -28.70 16.55 -18.45
CA MET A 180 -28.57 17.93 -17.99
C MET A 180 -28.07 18.87 -19.09
N ASP A 181 -27.16 18.42 -19.95
CA ASP A 181 -26.69 19.20 -21.09
C ASP A 181 -27.82 19.44 -22.11
N GLU A 182 -28.62 18.41 -22.41
CA GLU A 182 -29.81 18.56 -23.25
C GLU A 182 -30.82 19.56 -22.65
N MET A 183 -31.08 19.48 -21.35
CA MET A 183 -31.94 20.42 -20.64
C MET A 183 -31.40 21.85 -20.71
N ASN A 184 -30.09 22.04 -20.49
CA ASN A 184 -29.46 23.35 -20.57
C ASN A 184 -29.54 23.94 -21.99
N LYS A 185 -29.35 23.13 -23.03
CA LYS A 185 -29.54 23.56 -24.42
C LYS A 185 -30.98 24.00 -24.69
N ALA A 186 -31.97 23.27 -24.17
CA ALA A 186 -33.39 23.63 -24.31
C ALA A 186 -33.72 24.95 -23.59
N ILE A 187 -33.19 25.13 -22.37
CA ILE A 187 -33.33 26.39 -21.61
C ILE A 187 -32.71 27.56 -22.37
N GLN A 188 -31.54 27.37 -22.98
CA GLN A 188 -30.89 28.43 -23.75
C GLN A 188 -31.72 28.82 -24.97
N LYS A 189 -32.20 27.83 -25.74
CA LYS A 189 -33.11 28.09 -26.87
C LYS A 189 -34.39 28.81 -26.45
N PHE A 190 -34.96 28.44 -25.30
CA PHE A 190 -36.13 29.12 -24.75
C PHE A 190 -35.82 30.59 -24.45
N LYS A 191 -34.69 30.86 -23.76
CA LYS A 191 -34.25 32.22 -23.46
C LYS A 191 -34.08 33.06 -24.72
N ASP A 192 -33.42 32.50 -25.74
CA ASP A 192 -33.16 33.18 -27.01
C ASP A 192 -34.45 33.51 -27.80
N LEU A 193 -35.51 32.73 -27.62
CA LEU A 193 -36.84 32.98 -28.21
C LEU A 193 -37.72 33.91 -27.36
N SER A 194 -37.46 33.99 -26.05
CA SER A 194 -38.22 34.79 -25.10
C SER A 194 -37.63 36.19 -24.85
N ALA A 195 -36.46 36.49 -25.45
CA ALA A 195 -35.82 37.79 -25.48
C ALA A 195 -36.27 38.59 -26.70
#